data_AF-A0A4D4K210-F1
#
_entry.id   AF-A0A4D4K210-F1
#
_cell.length_a   1.000
_cell.length_b   1.000
_cell.length_c   1.000
_cell.angle_alpha   90.00
_cell.angle_beta   90.00
_cell.angle_gamma   90.00
#
_symmetry.space_group_name_H-M   'P 1'
#
loop_
_entity.id
_entity.type
_entity.pdbx_description
1 polymer ?
#
loop_
_entity_poly.entity_id
_entity_poly.type
_entity_poly.pdbx_seq_one_letter_code
_entity_poly.pdbx_strand_id
1 'polypeptide(L)' 'MPRRRRRGGRARPRITLRVLGHNTPARRLYASEGFAVEGVLPGEFLLAGEYVDDVLMGRSLDR' A
#
# COMPACT_ATOMS: atom_id res chain seq x y z
N MET A 1 -27.08 28.14 9.17
CA MET A 1 -25.76 27.49 9.39
C MET A 1 -25.34 26.72 8.13
N PRO A 2 -24.52 27.27 7.22
CA PRO A 2 -24.10 26.53 6.02
C PRO A 2 -23.03 25.50 6.42
N ARG A 3 -23.35 24.21 6.23
CA ARG A 3 -22.40 23.09 6.38
C ARG A 3 -21.32 23.26 5.32
N ARG A 4 -20.11 23.57 5.78
CA ARG A 4 -18.90 23.71 4.97
C ARG A 4 -18.66 22.41 4.21
N ARG A 5 -19.08 22.34 2.95
CA ARG A 5 -18.70 21.26 2.02
C ARG A 5 -17.16 21.27 1.99
N ARG A 6 -16.53 20.28 2.62
CA ARG A 6 -15.10 20.02 2.42
C ARG A 6 -14.94 19.85 0.91
N ARG A 7 -14.28 20.81 0.26
CA ARG A 7 -13.81 20.64 -1.12
C ARG A 7 -12.97 19.37 -1.09
N GLY A 8 -13.48 18.29 -1.65
CA GLY A 8 -12.70 17.07 -1.82
C GLY A 8 -11.44 17.46 -2.57
N GLY A 9 -10.29 17.43 -1.90
CA GLY A 9 -9.02 17.54 -2.59
C GLY A 9 -9.02 16.46 -3.67
N ARG A 10 -8.72 16.82 -4.92
CA ARG A 10 -8.58 15.83 -5.99
C ARG A 10 -7.63 14.76 -5.47
N ALA A 11 -8.14 13.55 -5.25
CA ALA A 11 -7.30 12.41 -4.92
C ALA A 11 -6.30 12.28 -6.07
N ARG A 12 -4.99 12.32 -5.75
CA ARG A 12 -3.97 12.05 -6.76
C ARG A 12 -4.13 10.59 -7.19
N PRO A 13 -4.14 10.29 -8.49
CA PRO A 13 -4.10 8.91 -8.95
C PRO A 13 -2.87 8.23 -8.34
N ARG A 14 -3.05 7.01 -7.84
CA ARG A 14 -2.01 6.23 -7.17
C ARG A 14 -2.10 4.78 -7.60
N ILE A 15 -0.95 4.11 -7.59
CA ILE A 15 -0.85 2.68 -7.82
C ILE A 15 -0.54 2.05 -6.47
N THR A 16 -1.28 1.00 -6.12
CA THR A 16 -1.06 0.19 -4.92
C THR A 16 -0.74 -1.24 -5.32
N LEU A 17 0.14 -1.88 -4.57
CA LEU A 17 0.50 -3.28 -4.72
C LEU A 17 0.54 -3.98 -3.36
N ARG A 18 0.44 -5.30 -3.39
CA ARG A 18 0.44 -6.19 -2.22
C ARG A 18 1.70 -7.04 -2.27
N VAL A 19 2.48 -7.07 -1.19
CA VAL A 19 3.71 -7.86 -1.08
C VAL A 19 3.64 -8.75 0.15
N LEU A 20 3.81 -10.05 -0.04
CA LEU A 20 3.90 -10.98 1.08
C LEU A 20 5.08 -10.61 1.99
N GLY A 21 4.86 -10.63 3.30
CA GLY A 21 5.79 -10.09 4.31
C GLY A 21 7.19 -10.71 4.26
N HIS A 22 7.29 -11.99 3.91
CA HIS A 22 8.56 -12.69 3.74
C HIS A 22 9.34 -12.27 2.49
N ASN A 23 8.69 -11.64 1.49
CA ASN A 23 9.32 -11.23 0.24
C ASN A 23 10.05 -9.88 0.40
N THR A 24 11.10 -9.90 1.22
CA THR A 24 11.99 -8.76 1.49
C THR A 24 12.62 -8.20 0.20
N PRO A 25 13.06 -9.01 -0.79
CA PRO A 25 13.58 -8.49 -2.05
C PRO A 25 12.57 -7.64 -2.83
N ALA A 26 11.32 -8.09 -2.95
CA ALA A 26 10.28 -7.34 -3.64
C ALA A 26 9.99 -6.01 -2.94
N ARG A 27 9.93 -6.00 -1.61
CA ARG A 27 9.75 -4.75 -0.83
C ARG A 27 10.87 -3.74 -1.11
N ARG A 28 12.12 -4.19 -1.18
CA ARG A 28 13.26 -3.32 -1.49
C ARG A 28 13.20 -2.77 -2.90
N LEU A 29 12.86 -3.62 -3.88
CA LEU A 29 12.69 -3.20 -5.27
C LEU A 29 11.59 -2.15 -5.41
N TYR A 30 10.40 -2.39 -4.84
CA TYR A 30 9.33 -1.41 -4.93
C TYR A 30 9.63 -0.13 -4.16
N ALA A 31 10.33 -0.22 -3.03
CA ALA A 31 10.81 0.97 -2.33
C ALA A 31 11.77 1.81 -3.19
N SER A 32 12.69 1.20 -3.94
CA SER A 32 13.56 1.94 -4.87
C SER A 32 12.80 2.55 -6.04
N GLU A 33 11.69 1.93 -6.47
CA GLU A 33 10.78 2.47 -7.47
C GLU A 33 9.83 3.56 -6.94
N GLY A 34 9.97 3.97 -5.68
CA GLY A 34 9.19 5.05 -5.07
C GLY A 34 7.84 4.61 -4.49
N PHE A 35 7.63 3.32 -4.25
CA PHE A 35 6.51 2.84 -3.46
C PHE A 35 6.82 2.93 -1.96
N ALA A 36 5.89 3.48 -1.19
CA ALA A 36 5.96 3.53 0.27
C ALA A 36 5.02 2.49 0.88
N VAL A 37 5.37 1.95 2.05
CA VAL A 37 4.44 1.11 2.82
C VAL A 37 3.30 1.98 3.33
N GLU A 38 2.07 1.65 2.94
CA GLU A 38 0.86 2.33 3.42
C GLU A 38 0.17 1.52 4.54
N GLY A 39 0.45 0.22 4.65
CA GLY A 39 -0.07 -0.63 5.70
C GLY A 39 0.51 -2.04 5.71
N VAL A 40 0.33 -2.75 6.82
CA VAL A 40 0.66 -4.17 6.97
C VAL A 40 -0.56 -4.85 7.58
N LEU A 41 -0.98 -5.97 7.00
CA LEU A 41 -2.03 -6.84 7.50
C LEU A 41 -1.36 -8.12 8.02
N PRO A 42 -1.18 -8.26 9.35
CA PRO A 42 -0.51 -9.41 9.92
C PRO A 42 -1.30 -10.70 9.70
N GLY A 43 -0.64 -11.75 9.23
CA GLY A 43 -1.26 -13.07 9.01
C GLY A 43 -2.48 -13.08 8.07
N GLU A 44 -2.56 -12.14 7.14
CA GLU A 44 -3.67 -12.00 6.20
C GLU A 44 -3.81 -13.22 5.26
N PHE A 45 -2.70 -13.88 4.93
CA PHE A 45 -2.69 -15.03 4.04
C PHE A 45 -2.20 -16.30 4.74
N LEU A 46 -2.86 -17.43 4.47
CA LEU A 46 -2.38 -18.76 4.85
C LEU A 46 -1.73 -19.43 3.63
N LEU A 47 -0.40 -19.53 3.63
CA LEU A 47 0.38 -20.15 2.54
C LEU A 47 1.20 -21.29 3.11
N ALA A 48 1.10 -22.48 2.49
CA ALA A 48 1.83 -23.68 2.94
C ALA A 48 1.65 -24.03 4.44
N GLY A 49 0.51 -23.67 5.04
CA GLY A 49 0.24 -23.88 6.46
C GLY A 49 0.76 -22.80 7.40
N GLU A 50 1.39 -21.74 6.87
CA GLU A 50 1.91 -20.61 7.63
C GLU A 50 1.12 -19.34 7.34
N TYR A 51 0.83 -18.58 8.39
CA TYR A 51 0.26 -17.25 8.28
C TYR A 51 1.36 -16.27 7.87
N VAL A 52 1.16 -15.61 6.75
CA VAL A 52 2.09 -14.61 6.22
C VAL A 52 1.43 -13.24 6.17
N ASP A 53 2.22 -12.23 6.52
CA ASP A 53 1.76 -10.86 6.48
C ASP A 53 1.56 -10.41 5.04
N ASP A 54 0.67 -9.44 4.85
CA ASP A 54 0.53 -8.72 3.60
C ASP A 54 0.92 -7.26 3.77
N VAL A 55 1.88 -6.81 2.97
CA VAL A 55 2.41 -5.44 3.00
C VAL A 55 1.81 -4.68 1.83
N LEU A 56 0.98 -3.70 2.15
CA LEU A 56 0.39 -2.78 1.19
C LEU A 56 1.40 -1.67 0.91
N MET A 57 1.80 -1.54 -0.35
CA MET A 57 2.68 -0.44 -0.79
C MET A 57 1.99 0.41 -1.86
N GLY A 58 2.21 1.72 -1.83
CA GLY A 58 1.58 2.68 -2.72
C GLY A 58 2.57 3.70 -3.28
N ARG A 59 2.35 4.10 -4.54
CA ARG A 59 3.06 5.20 -5.20
C ARG A 59 2.05 6.17 -5.78
N SER A 60 2.23 7.47 -5.52
CA SER A 60 1.44 8.51 -6.17
C SER A 60 1.93 8.69 -7.61
N LEU A 61 1.00 8.83 -8.55
CA LEU A 61 1.32 9.19 -9.92
C LEU A 61 1.28 10.71 -10.04
N ASP A 62 2.45 11.27 -10.35
CA ASP A 62 2.53 12.65 -10.82
C ASP A 62 2.14 12.67 -12.30
N ARG A 63 1.37 13.70 -12.67
CA ARG A 63 0.73 13.81 -13.97
C ARG A 63 1.62 14.53 -14.97
#